data_AF-A0A2E5BW26-F1
#
_entry.id   AF-A0A2E5BW26-F1
#
_cell.length_a   1.000
_cell.length_b   1.000
_cell.length_c   1.000
_cell.angle_alpha   90.00
_cell.angle_beta   90.00
_cell.angle_gamma   90.00
#
_symmetry.space_group_name_H-M   'P 1'
#
loop_
_entity.id
_entity.type
_entity.pdbx_description
1 polymer ?
#
loop_
_entity_poly.entity_id
_entity_poly.type
_entity_poly.pdbx_seq_one_letter_code
_entity_poly.pdbx_strand_id
1 'polypeptide(L)'
;MSQHSSGPKLDTETRAGYDRRDSDHWTKLEDLISRSGLSLKDVLLDYAAFIRRRDLPRLLCRYELFKKIEHLPGSIAELGVFRGSGLFTWGNLLETFCPGDRTRMVYGFDHFQGYKNLTKEDGSAAAWIDNTIGRMVSDGDFLKELIDLHTADNMLPGVERCRIIDGDITDTVSDFAARNMGVRLSMLYFDIGPYEPTVAALEHLYPLVLPGGIVAFNSYGMPPWQGEADAIESYFKPLGGVPRMQKFPFSAVPHAYFVKGEA
;
A
#
# COMPACT_ATOMS: atom_id res chain seq x y z
N MET A 1 -6.54 -12.32 -37.38
CA MET A 1 -7.85 -11.90 -36.83
C MET A 1 -7.57 -10.94 -35.69
N SER A 2 -7.68 -9.63 -35.95
CA SER A 2 -7.45 -8.58 -34.95
C SER A 2 -8.71 -8.47 -34.09
N GLN A 3 -8.70 -9.05 -32.89
CA GLN A 3 -9.71 -8.72 -31.90
C GLN A 3 -9.30 -7.41 -31.24
N HIS A 4 -9.92 -6.33 -31.69
CA HIS A 4 -10.02 -5.10 -30.92
C HIS A 4 -10.73 -5.41 -29.60
N SER A 5 -9.97 -5.68 -28.54
CA SER A 5 -10.47 -5.57 -27.18
C SER A 5 -10.58 -4.07 -26.89
N SER A 6 -11.68 -3.44 -27.30
CA SER A 6 -12.05 -2.16 -26.70
C SER A 6 -12.25 -2.44 -25.21
N GLY A 7 -11.31 -1.97 -24.39
CA GLY A 7 -11.42 -2.06 -22.94
C GLY A 7 -12.77 -1.52 -22.45
N PRO A 8 -13.16 -1.83 -21.20
CA PRO A 8 -14.43 -1.36 -20.67
C PRO A 8 -14.57 0.15 -20.89
N LYS A 9 -15.59 0.56 -21.66
CA LYS A 9 -15.87 1.97 -21.91
C LYS A 9 -16.27 2.60 -20.59
N LEU A 10 -15.49 3.57 -20.11
CA LEU A 10 -15.87 4.42 -18.99
C LEU A 10 -17.12 5.21 -19.38
N ASP A 11 -18.21 5.02 -18.65
CA ASP A 11 -19.38 5.90 -18.70
C ASP A 11 -19.00 7.24 -18.07
N THR A 12 -18.73 8.22 -18.93
CA THR A 12 -18.25 9.55 -18.55
C THR A 12 -19.29 10.35 -17.78
N GLU A 13 -20.59 10.17 -18.05
CA GLU A 13 -21.66 10.86 -17.34
C GLU A 13 -21.82 10.31 -15.92
N THR A 14 -21.86 8.98 -15.78
CA THR A 14 -21.89 8.33 -14.47
C THR A 14 -20.63 8.68 -13.67
N ARG A 15 -19.46 8.72 -14.31
CA ARG A 15 -18.19 9.12 -13.68
C ARG A 15 -18.23 10.57 -13.19
N ALA A 16 -18.65 11.50 -14.03
CA ALA A 16 -18.81 12.91 -13.64
C ALA A 16 -19.79 13.08 -12.47
N GLY A 17 -20.87 12.29 -12.45
CA GLY A 17 -21.80 12.23 -11.32
C GLY A 17 -21.17 11.66 -10.05
N TYR A 18 -20.27 10.69 -10.15
CA TYR A 18 -19.48 10.19 -9.02
C TYR A 18 -18.50 11.24 -8.50
N ASP A 19 -17.75 11.88 -9.38
CA ASP A 19 -16.73 12.87 -8.99
C ASP A 19 -17.36 14.10 -8.35
N ARG A 20 -18.52 14.55 -8.88
CA ARG A 20 -19.31 15.60 -8.23
C ARG A 20 -19.75 15.20 -6.83
N ARG A 21 -20.29 13.98 -6.64
CA ARG A 21 -20.69 13.49 -5.32
C ARG A 21 -19.53 13.37 -4.35
N ASP A 22 -18.35 12.98 -4.82
CA ASP A 22 -17.13 12.91 -4.01
C ASP A 22 -16.70 14.31 -3.55
N SER A 23 -16.63 15.25 -4.48
CA SER A 23 -16.25 16.63 -4.21
C SER A 23 -17.26 17.37 -3.32
N ASP A 24 -18.56 17.13 -3.55
CA ASP A 24 -19.65 17.67 -2.73
C ASP A 24 -19.57 17.14 -1.28
N HIS A 25 -19.18 15.88 -1.09
CA HIS A 25 -19.01 15.31 0.24
C HIS A 25 -17.92 16.03 1.02
N TRP A 26 -16.74 16.23 0.41
CA TRP A 26 -15.62 16.93 1.06
C TRP A 26 -15.97 18.38 1.36
N THR A 27 -16.53 19.10 0.39
CA THR A 27 -16.99 20.49 0.59
C THR A 27 -17.95 20.61 1.77
N LYS A 28 -18.93 19.70 1.88
CA LYS A 28 -19.90 19.69 2.98
C LYS A 28 -19.27 19.33 4.33
N LEU A 29 -18.30 18.41 4.34
CA LEU A 29 -17.63 17.99 5.56
C LEU A 29 -16.74 19.11 6.11
N GLU A 30 -15.96 19.76 5.26
CA GLU A 30 -15.12 20.90 5.62
C GLU A 30 -15.97 22.06 6.16
N ASP A 31 -17.07 22.38 5.49
CA ASP A 31 -18.03 23.38 5.95
C ASP A 31 -18.65 23.01 7.31
N LEU A 32 -19.01 21.75 7.51
CA LEU A 32 -19.56 21.27 8.79
C LEU A 32 -18.54 21.37 9.93
N ILE A 33 -17.29 20.96 9.71
CA ILE A 33 -16.20 21.05 10.69
C ILE A 33 -15.97 22.52 11.05
N SER A 34 -15.88 23.39 10.05
CA SER A 34 -15.66 24.83 10.21
C SER A 34 -16.79 25.51 10.98
N ARG A 35 -18.06 25.31 10.57
CA ARG A 35 -19.22 25.94 11.22
C ARG A 35 -19.50 25.40 12.62
N SER A 36 -19.06 24.17 12.92
CA SER A 36 -19.17 23.58 14.26
C SER A 36 -18.01 23.97 15.18
N GLY A 37 -17.00 24.68 14.67
CA GLY A 37 -15.83 25.10 15.44
C GLY A 37 -14.92 23.94 15.86
N LEU A 38 -14.95 22.81 15.14
CA LEU A 38 -14.12 21.65 15.44
C LEU A 38 -12.69 21.87 14.94
N SER A 39 -11.72 21.55 15.78
CA SER A 39 -10.30 21.57 15.43
C SER A 39 -9.87 20.26 14.75
N LEU A 40 -8.68 20.25 14.15
CA LEU A 40 -8.03 19.01 13.67
C LEU A 40 -7.95 17.96 14.79
N LYS A 41 -7.68 18.38 16.03
CA LYS A 41 -7.60 17.49 17.18
C LYS A 41 -8.94 16.81 17.45
N ASP A 42 -10.05 17.56 17.41
CA ASP A 42 -11.39 17.00 17.64
C ASP A 42 -11.73 15.97 16.55
N VAL A 43 -11.47 16.30 15.28
CA VAL A 43 -11.68 15.38 14.14
C VAL A 43 -10.88 14.10 14.29
N LEU A 44 -9.62 14.18 14.75
CA LEU A 44 -8.75 13.01 14.91
C LEU A 44 -9.09 12.19 16.16
N LEU A 45 -9.53 12.81 17.27
CA LEU A 45 -9.97 12.07 18.45
C LEU A 45 -11.27 11.31 18.20
N ASP A 46 -12.17 11.89 17.42
CA ASP A 46 -13.45 11.29 17.02
C ASP A 46 -13.41 10.68 15.62
N TYR A 47 -12.23 10.23 15.15
CA TYR A 47 -12.00 9.80 13.75
C TYR A 47 -13.03 8.80 13.21
N ALA A 48 -13.58 7.94 14.08
CA ALA A 48 -14.58 6.95 13.71
C ALA A 48 -15.89 7.58 13.18
N ALA A 49 -16.22 8.81 13.60
CA ALA A 49 -17.35 9.57 13.10
C ALA A 49 -17.08 10.20 11.72
N PHE A 50 -15.81 10.45 11.38
CA PHE A 50 -15.38 11.17 10.18
C PHE A 50 -14.91 10.25 9.04
N ILE A 51 -14.50 9.02 9.35
CA ILE A 51 -14.05 8.06 8.34
C ILE A 51 -15.20 7.64 7.40
N ARG A 52 -14.96 7.64 6.09
CA ARG A 52 -15.98 7.20 5.12
C ARG A 52 -16.06 5.68 5.11
N ARG A 53 -17.27 5.15 4.86
CA ARG A 53 -17.54 3.71 4.73
C ARG A 53 -16.66 2.98 3.69
N ARG A 54 -16.10 3.70 2.71
CA ARG A 54 -15.18 3.14 1.69
C ARG A 54 -13.72 3.08 2.13
N ASP A 55 -13.34 3.89 3.11
CA ASP A 55 -11.97 3.96 3.62
C ASP A 55 -11.79 2.98 4.80
N LEU A 56 -12.84 2.79 5.61
CA LEU A 56 -12.84 1.82 6.72
C LEU A 56 -12.44 0.38 6.30
N PRO A 57 -12.94 -0.20 5.20
CA PRO A 57 -12.50 -1.52 4.74
C PRO A 57 -10.99 -1.64 4.51
N ARG A 58 -10.32 -0.56 4.07
CA ARG A 58 -8.86 -0.57 3.88
C ARG A 58 -8.15 -0.77 5.21
N LEU A 59 -8.56 -0.03 6.24
CA LEU A 59 -8.03 -0.16 7.60
C LEU A 59 -8.28 -1.58 8.16
N LEU A 60 -9.52 -2.09 8.04
CA LEU A 60 -9.87 -3.43 8.51
C LEU A 60 -9.09 -4.53 7.79
N CYS A 61 -8.86 -4.38 6.49
CA CYS A 61 -8.10 -5.33 5.71
C CYS A 61 -6.64 -5.39 6.16
N ARG A 62 -6.03 -4.24 6.45
CA ARG A 62 -4.68 -4.18 7.03
C ARG A 62 -4.64 -4.87 8.39
N TYR A 63 -5.62 -4.60 9.26
CA TYR A 63 -5.73 -5.31 10.52
C TYR A 63 -5.80 -6.84 10.34
N GLU A 64 -6.67 -7.34 9.46
CA GLU A 64 -6.80 -8.79 9.20
C GLU A 64 -5.50 -9.42 8.65
N LEU A 65 -4.77 -8.73 7.78
CA LEU A 65 -3.46 -9.18 7.30
C LEU A 65 -2.43 -9.19 8.43
N PHE A 66 -2.40 -8.15 9.26
CA PHE A 66 -1.50 -8.07 10.39
C PHE A 66 -1.75 -9.20 11.40
N LYS A 67 -3.01 -9.52 11.70
CA LYS A 67 -3.35 -10.62 12.61
C LYS A 67 -2.79 -11.97 12.14
N LYS A 68 -2.63 -12.19 10.83
CA LYS A 68 -1.99 -13.40 10.29
C LYS A 68 -0.49 -13.47 10.55
N ILE A 69 0.17 -12.34 10.78
CA ILE A 69 1.63 -12.25 10.93
C ILE A 69 2.08 -11.80 12.32
N GLU A 70 1.16 -11.52 13.24
CA GLU A 70 1.49 -10.95 14.55
C GLU A 70 2.46 -11.84 15.35
N HIS A 71 2.31 -13.17 15.18
CA HIS A 71 3.07 -14.20 15.88
C HIS A 71 4.40 -14.56 15.16
N LEU A 72 4.64 -14.02 13.97
CA LEU A 72 5.86 -14.26 13.21
C LEU A 72 6.93 -13.23 13.57
N PRO A 73 8.22 -13.62 13.60
CA PRO A 73 9.31 -12.65 13.65
C PRO A 73 9.39 -11.88 12.32
N GLY A 74 10.24 -10.85 12.27
CA GLY A 74 10.51 -10.14 11.02
C GLY A 74 9.58 -8.96 10.75
N SER A 75 10.13 -8.01 10.00
CA SER A 75 9.56 -6.70 9.73
C SER A 75 8.49 -6.73 8.63
N ILE A 76 7.85 -5.60 8.40
CA ILE A 76 6.91 -5.36 7.31
C ILE A 76 7.61 -4.50 6.27
N ALA A 77 7.48 -4.83 4.99
CA ALA A 77 7.88 -3.95 3.88
C ALA A 77 6.64 -3.53 3.09
N GLU A 78 6.44 -2.22 2.91
CA GLU A 78 5.41 -1.63 2.06
C GLU A 78 6.07 -0.89 0.89
N LEU A 79 5.61 -1.17 -0.31
CA LEU A 79 6.07 -0.55 -1.55
C LEU A 79 4.96 0.38 -2.05
N GLY A 80 5.26 1.66 -2.21
CA GLY A 80 4.25 2.69 -2.46
C GLY A 80 3.64 3.20 -1.14
N VAL A 81 4.22 4.25 -0.58
CA VAL A 81 3.88 4.83 0.73
C VAL A 81 2.95 6.03 0.58
N PHE A 82 3.16 6.86 -0.44
CA PHE A 82 2.45 8.10 -0.71
C PHE A 82 2.39 9.04 0.53
N ARG A 83 1.26 9.08 1.24
CA ARG A 83 1.03 9.89 2.45
C ARG A 83 1.08 9.08 3.75
N GLY A 84 1.51 7.82 3.69
CA GLY A 84 1.79 6.98 4.86
C GLY A 84 0.59 6.27 5.48
N SER A 85 -0.60 6.28 4.86
CA SER A 85 -1.79 5.62 5.44
C SER A 85 -1.54 4.14 5.78
N GLY A 86 -0.86 3.40 4.90
CA GLY A 86 -0.47 2.02 5.15
C GLY A 86 0.64 1.92 6.20
N LEU A 87 1.77 2.57 5.93
CA LEU A 87 2.93 2.68 6.81
C LEU A 87 2.58 2.89 8.29
N PHE A 88 1.80 3.94 8.59
CA PHE A 88 1.42 4.27 9.97
C PHE A 88 0.38 3.29 10.53
N THR A 89 -0.48 2.70 9.69
CA THR A 89 -1.35 1.60 10.15
C THR A 89 -0.50 0.43 10.63
N TRP A 90 0.51 0.00 9.87
CA TRP A 90 1.41 -1.07 10.26
C TRP A 90 2.21 -0.76 11.52
N GLY A 91 2.73 0.48 11.62
CA GLY A 91 3.46 0.96 12.79
C GLY A 91 2.60 0.92 14.05
N ASN A 92 1.38 1.48 13.97
CA ASN A 92 0.43 1.49 15.08
C ASN A 92 0.02 0.07 15.51
N LEU A 93 -0.15 -0.85 14.55
CA LEU A 93 -0.45 -2.25 14.86
C LEU A 93 0.73 -2.95 15.56
N LEU A 94 1.98 -2.66 15.17
CA LEU A 94 3.17 -3.14 15.90
C LEU A 94 3.25 -2.55 17.31
N GLU A 95 2.98 -1.25 17.50
CA GLU A 95 2.92 -0.65 18.85
C GLU A 95 1.80 -1.26 19.70
N THR A 96 0.66 -1.58 19.09
CA THR A 96 -0.51 -2.11 19.80
C THR A 96 -0.32 -3.57 20.21
N PHE A 97 0.10 -4.43 19.28
CA PHE A 97 0.11 -5.88 19.46
C PHE A 97 1.48 -6.47 19.74
N CYS A 98 2.55 -5.73 19.45
CA CYS A 98 3.93 -6.15 19.67
C CYS A 98 4.77 -5.07 20.39
N PRO A 99 4.28 -4.41 21.46
CA PRO A 99 4.93 -3.24 22.06
C PRO A 99 6.36 -3.51 22.54
N GLY A 100 6.62 -4.72 23.06
CA GLY A 100 7.93 -5.13 23.56
C GLY A 100 8.92 -5.63 22.49
N ASP A 101 8.43 -6.01 21.30
CA ASP A 101 9.30 -6.45 20.20
C ASP A 101 9.74 -5.25 19.37
N ARG A 102 10.89 -4.68 19.71
CA ARG A 102 11.48 -3.52 19.00
C ARG A 102 12.33 -3.91 17.80
N THR A 103 12.46 -5.20 17.52
CA THR A 103 13.28 -5.68 16.38
C THR A 103 12.51 -5.60 15.07
N ARG A 104 11.17 -5.65 15.14
CA ARG A 104 10.27 -5.50 14.00
C ARG A 104 10.02 -4.03 13.69
N MET A 105 10.18 -3.67 12.43
CA MET A 105 9.90 -2.33 11.91
C MET A 105 9.01 -2.41 10.67
N VAL A 106 8.59 -1.26 10.20
CA VAL A 106 7.91 -1.06 8.92
C VAL A 106 8.85 -0.28 8.02
N TYR A 107 9.22 -0.89 6.90
CA TYR A 107 10.05 -0.28 5.86
C TYR A 107 9.15 0.16 4.72
N GLY A 108 9.08 1.46 4.46
CA GLY A 108 8.31 2.04 3.36
C GLY A 108 9.21 2.47 2.21
N PHE A 109 9.00 1.94 1.02
CA PHE A 109 9.76 2.29 -0.18
C PHE A 109 8.90 3.17 -1.09
N ASP A 110 9.38 4.37 -1.37
CA ASP A 110 8.72 5.32 -2.27
C ASP A 110 9.74 6.37 -2.70
N HIS A 111 9.57 6.95 -3.90
CA HIS A 111 10.38 8.07 -4.36
C HIS A 111 9.60 9.40 -4.37
N PHE A 112 8.34 9.36 -3.92
CA PHE A 112 7.38 10.47 -3.73
C PHE A 112 7.05 11.33 -4.96
N GLN A 113 7.70 11.09 -6.11
CA GLN A 113 7.47 11.81 -7.38
C GLN A 113 6.26 11.31 -8.17
N GLY A 114 5.46 10.41 -7.57
CA GLY A 114 4.26 9.84 -8.17
C GLY A 114 4.55 8.87 -9.32
N TYR A 115 3.52 8.42 -10.03
CA TYR A 115 3.71 7.51 -11.16
C TYR A 115 4.64 8.10 -12.23
N LYS A 116 5.66 7.32 -12.60
CA LYS A 116 6.69 7.63 -13.61
C LYS A 116 7.08 6.34 -14.35
N ASN A 117 7.68 6.52 -15.54
CA ASN A 117 8.30 5.43 -16.32
C ASN A 117 7.37 4.23 -16.62
N LEU A 118 6.09 4.47 -16.87
CA LEU A 118 5.17 3.40 -17.28
C LEU A 118 5.62 2.78 -18.61
N THR A 119 5.52 1.46 -18.67
CA THR A 119 5.95 0.63 -19.78
C THR A 119 4.74 0.11 -20.58
N LYS A 120 4.99 -0.62 -21.67
CA LYS A 120 3.91 -1.25 -22.45
C LYS A 120 3.20 -2.35 -21.64
N GLU A 121 3.90 -2.98 -20.70
CA GLU A 121 3.40 -4.00 -19.79
C GLU A 121 2.35 -3.41 -18.82
N ASP A 122 2.38 -2.11 -18.56
CA ASP A 122 1.40 -1.42 -17.70
C ASP A 122 0.06 -1.13 -18.40
N GLY A 123 -0.02 -1.44 -19.70
CA GLY A 123 -1.24 -1.35 -20.50
C GLY A 123 -1.93 0.01 -20.40
N SER A 124 -3.17 0.02 -19.90
CA SER A 124 -3.99 1.23 -19.82
C SER A 124 -3.86 1.99 -18.50
N ALA A 125 -2.88 1.65 -17.64
CA ALA A 125 -2.65 2.34 -16.37
C ALA A 125 -2.40 3.84 -16.56
N ALA A 126 -1.67 4.26 -17.60
CA ALA A 126 -1.40 5.67 -17.88
C ALA A 126 -2.68 6.51 -18.03
N ALA A 127 -3.61 6.04 -18.87
CA ALA A 127 -4.89 6.72 -19.05
C ALA A 127 -5.74 6.76 -17.77
N TRP A 128 -5.65 5.72 -16.93
CA TRP A 128 -6.33 5.71 -15.64
C TRP A 128 -5.71 6.71 -14.66
N ILE A 129 -4.38 6.79 -14.61
CA ILE A 129 -3.65 7.75 -13.78
C ILE A 129 -4.03 9.17 -14.18
N ASP A 130 -3.88 9.52 -15.45
CA ASP A 130 -4.08 10.89 -15.94
C ASP A 130 -5.53 11.38 -15.77
N ASN A 131 -6.50 10.48 -15.94
CA ASN A 131 -7.91 10.86 -15.98
C ASN A 131 -8.69 10.54 -14.69
N THR A 132 -8.14 9.75 -13.76
CA THR A 132 -8.93 9.19 -12.64
C THR A 132 -8.33 9.45 -11.27
N ILE A 133 -7.09 9.01 -11.04
CA ILE A 133 -6.49 9.02 -9.70
C ILE A 133 -5.41 10.09 -9.51
N GLY A 134 -4.93 10.69 -10.61
CA GLY A 134 -3.84 11.65 -10.59
C GLY A 134 -2.47 11.00 -10.38
N ARG A 135 -1.42 11.80 -10.48
CA ARG A 135 -0.02 11.31 -10.45
C ARG A 135 0.41 10.76 -9.09
N MET A 136 -0.35 10.95 -8.01
CA MET A 136 -0.01 10.47 -6.65
C MET A 136 1.33 11.01 -6.12
N VAL A 137 1.60 12.31 -6.34
CA VAL A 137 2.82 12.98 -5.82
C VAL A 137 2.62 13.36 -4.35
N SER A 138 3.63 13.11 -3.54
CA SER A 138 3.70 13.50 -2.12
C SER A 138 5.06 14.12 -1.81
N ASP A 139 5.29 14.46 -0.55
CA ASP A 139 6.55 15.01 -0.06
C ASP A 139 7.19 14.06 0.96
N GLY A 140 8.41 13.61 0.66
CA GLY A 140 9.16 12.71 1.54
C GLY A 140 9.56 13.38 2.86
N ASP A 141 9.76 14.70 2.88
CA ASP A 141 10.12 15.42 4.10
C ASP A 141 8.91 15.56 5.03
N PHE A 142 7.72 15.80 4.48
CA PHE A 142 6.46 15.70 5.22
C PHE A 142 6.30 14.32 5.91
N LEU A 143 6.65 13.23 5.23
CA LEU A 143 6.59 11.90 5.83
C LEU A 143 7.60 11.71 6.97
N LYS A 144 8.81 12.25 6.83
CA LYS A 144 9.85 12.18 7.87
C LYS A 144 9.38 12.93 9.13
N GLU A 145 8.86 14.15 8.98
CA GLU A 145 8.30 14.91 10.11
C GLU A 145 7.14 14.16 10.79
N LEU A 146 6.27 13.52 10.00
CA LEU A 146 5.17 12.73 10.56
C LEU A 146 5.68 11.46 11.27
N ILE A 147 6.76 10.83 10.79
CA ILE A 147 7.43 9.72 11.49
C ILE A 147 8.02 10.17 12.82
N ASP A 148 8.58 11.38 12.90
CA ASP A 148 9.09 11.92 14.16
C ASP A 148 7.97 12.09 15.19
N LEU A 149 6.80 12.59 14.77
CA LEU A 149 5.62 12.68 15.63
C LEU A 149 5.15 11.31 16.13
N HIS A 150 5.06 10.31 15.24
CA HIS A 150 4.72 8.94 15.63
C HIS A 150 5.78 8.32 16.55
N THR A 151 7.06 8.56 16.30
CA THR A 151 8.17 8.03 17.09
C THR A 151 8.21 8.63 18.50
N ALA A 152 7.82 9.89 18.65
CA ALA A 152 7.66 10.54 19.94
C ALA A 152 6.47 9.97 20.75
N ASP A 153 5.43 9.48 20.08
CA ASP A 153 4.22 8.90 20.70
C ASP A 153 4.31 7.37 20.92
N ASN A 154 5.32 6.70 20.38
CA ASN A 154 5.54 5.26 20.59
C ASN A 154 5.64 4.91 22.08
N MET A 155 5.31 3.65 22.42
CA MET A 155 5.38 3.14 23.80
C MET A 155 6.75 3.33 24.45
N LEU A 156 7.82 3.24 23.64
CA LEU A 156 9.17 3.64 24.01
C LEU A 156 9.56 4.87 23.17
N PRO A 157 9.46 6.09 23.75
CA PRO A 157 9.79 7.32 23.03
C PRO A 157 11.21 7.28 22.47
N GLY A 158 11.35 7.71 21.20
CA GLY A 158 12.65 7.78 20.52
C GLY A 158 13.10 6.46 19.86
N VAL A 159 12.31 5.39 19.93
CA VAL A 159 12.56 4.14 19.20
C VAL A 159 11.64 4.08 17.99
N GLU A 160 12.20 4.22 16.80
CA GLU A 160 11.46 4.21 15.53
C GLU A 160 10.68 2.90 15.32
N ARG A 161 9.50 3.02 14.69
CA ARG A 161 8.78 1.88 14.08
C ARG A 161 8.78 1.89 12.58
N CYS A 162 8.82 3.07 11.99
CA CYS A 162 8.67 3.27 10.57
C CYS A 162 9.96 3.89 10.04
N ARG A 163 10.45 3.38 8.91
CA ARG A 163 11.57 3.95 8.17
C ARG A 163 11.20 4.10 6.71
N ILE A 164 11.50 5.26 6.15
CA ILE A 164 11.37 5.52 4.71
C ILE A 164 12.68 5.19 4.01
N ILE A 165 12.56 4.49 2.90
CA ILE A 165 13.62 4.26 1.94
C ILE A 165 13.25 5.08 0.70
N ASP A 166 13.76 6.31 0.68
CA ASP A 166 13.46 7.29 -0.38
C ASP A 166 14.32 7.01 -1.62
N GLY A 167 13.68 6.71 -2.74
CA GLY A 167 14.36 6.47 -4.00
C GLY A 167 13.57 5.54 -4.92
N ASP A 168 14.07 5.36 -6.15
CA ASP A 168 13.42 4.47 -7.11
C ASP A 168 13.35 3.06 -6.54
N ILE A 169 12.17 2.45 -6.62
CA ILE A 169 11.91 1.14 -5.99
C ILE A 169 12.78 0.07 -6.65
N THR A 170 13.05 0.17 -7.95
CA THR A 170 13.92 -0.78 -8.66
C THR A 170 15.33 -0.83 -8.09
N ASP A 171 15.89 0.31 -7.68
CA ASP A 171 17.23 0.42 -7.12
C ASP A 171 17.23 0.13 -5.61
N THR A 172 16.30 0.77 -4.88
CA THR A 172 16.30 0.77 -3.40
C THR A 172 16.00 -0.61 -2.81
N VAL A 173 15.18 -1.43 -3.45
CA VAL A 173 14.90 -2.79 -2.97
C VAL A 173 16.12 -3.71 -3.09
N SER A 174 16.92 -3.54 -4.15
CA SER A 174 18.17 -4.26 -4.36
C SER A 174 19.21 -3.87 -3.31
N ASP A 175 19.39 -2.56 -3.11
CA ASP A 175 20.30 -2.01 -2.09
C ASP A 175 19.90 -2.45 -0.68
N PHE A 176 18.60 -2.39 -0.37
CA PHE A 176 18.07 -2.86 0.91
C PHE A 176 18.35 -4.35 1.10
N ALA A 177 18.05 -5.19 0.11
CA ALA A 177 18.30 -6.62 0.17
C ALA A 177 19.79 -6.94 0.35
N ALA A 178 20.69 -6.22 -0.32
CA ALA A 178 22.13 -6.40 -0.18
C ALA A 178 22.65 -5.99 1.22
N ARG A 179 22.04 -4.97 1.84
CA ARG A 179 22.45 -4.40 3.13
C ARG A 179 21.53 -4.78 4.29
N ASN A 180 20.68 -5.80 4.14
CA ASN A 180 19.58 -6.08 5.05
C ASN A 180 19.98 -6.46 6.49
N MET A 181 21.27 -6.67 6.80
CA MET A 181 21.80 -6.99 8.14
C MET A 181 21.04 -8.11 8.88
N GLY A 182 20.50 -9.09 8.16
CA GLY A 182 19.73 -10.20 8.74
C GLY A 182 18.22 -9.96 8.84
N VAL A 183 17.70 -8.83 8.33
CA VAL A 183 16.27 -8.56 8.28
C VAL A 183 15.54 -9.67 7.52
N ARG A 184 14.41 -10.09 8.09
CA ARG A 184 13.41 -10.95 7.45
C ARG A 184 12.09 -10.23 7.45
N LEU A 185 11.23 -10.60 6.50
CA LEU A 185 9.93 -9.98 6.34
C LEU A 185 8.84 -10.97 6.77
N SER A 186 7.99 -10.55 7.69
CA SER A 186 6.73 -11.24 7.99
C SER A 186 5.64 -10.85 6.98
N MET A 187 5.74 -9.66 6.38
CA MET A 187 4.85 -9.23 5.30
C MET A 187 5.58 -8.38 4.26
N LEU A 188 5.25 -8.61 2.99
CA LEU A 188 5.62 -7.79 1.84
C LEU A 188 4.33 -7.29 1.17
N TYR A 189 4.10 -5.99 1.19
CA TYR A 189 2.87 -5.35 0.71
C TYR A 189 3.16 -4.46 -0.49
N PHE A 190 2.53 -4.75 -1.63
CA PHE A 190 2.68 -4.02 -2.88
C PHE A 190 1.50 -3.04 -3.05
N ASP A 191 1.78 -1.74 -3.08
CA ASP A 191 0.85 -0.65 -3.45
C ASP A 191 1.49 0.25 -4.52
N ILE A 192 2.11 -0.40 -5.51
CA ILE A 192 2.80 0.27 -6.60
C ILE A 192 1.98 0.22 -7.86
N GLY A 193 1.62 -0.95 -8.39
CA GLY A 193 0.83 -1.08 -9.63
C GLY A 193 1.66 -1.33 -10.91
N PRO A 194 2.75 -0.58 -11.21
CA PRO A 194 3.55 -0.83 -12.39
C PRO A 194 4.37 -2.14 -12.38
N TYR A 195 4.64 -2.67 -13.57
CA TYR A 195 5.33 -3.94 -13.82
C TYR A 195 6.77 -3.96 -13.30
N GLU A 196 7.63 -3.05 -13.78
CA GLU A 196 9.07 -3.04 -13.47
C GLU A 196 9.38 -2.99 -11.97
N PRO A 197 8.83 -2.06 -11.17
CA PRO A 197 9.12 -2.04 -9.73
C PRO A 197 8.51 -3.24 -9.00
N THR A 198 7.43 -3.84 -9.52
CA THR A 198 6.86 -5.09 -8.97
C THR A 198 7.82 -6.26 -9.16
N VAL A 199 8.39 -6.43 -10.37
CA VAL A 199 9.39 -7.47 -10.63
C VAL A 199 10.61 -7.29 -9.74
N ALA A 200 11.20 -6.09 -9.70
CA ALA A 200 12.40 -5.82 -8.90
C ALA A 200 12.18 -6.15 -7.41
N ALA A 201 11.04 -5.75 -6.85
CA ALA A 201 10.72 -6.05 -5.47
C ALA A 201 10.46 -7.55 -5.21
N LEU A 202 9.83 -8.27 -6.15
CA LEU A 202 9.70 -9.72 -6.05
C LEU A 202 11.08 -10.40 -6.12
N GLU A 203 11.98 -9.97 -7.01
CA GLU A 203 13.32 -10.54 -7.11
C GLU A 203 14.15 -10.35 -5.85
N HIS A 204 14.10 -9.16 -5.24
CA HIS A 204 14.99 -8.81 -4.14
C HIS A 204 14.38 -8.99 -2.73
N LEU A 205 13.08 -8.75 -2.54
CA LEU A 205 12.44 -8.78 -1.22
C LEU A 205 11.66 -10.06 -0.95
N TYR A 206 11.02 -10.69 -1.95
CA TYR A 206 10.30 -11.95 -1.74
C TYR A 206 11.18 -13.07 -1.13
N PRO A 207 12.47 -13.23 -1.48
CA PRO A 207 13.35 -14.18 -0.81
C PRO A 207 13.51 -13.95 0.69
N LEU A 208 13.36 -12.70 1.16
CA LEU A 208 13.46 -12.33 2.57
C LEU A 208 12.17 -12.60 3.36
N VAL A 209 11.05 -12.85 2.68
CA VAL A 209 9.77 -13.19 3.31
C VAL A 209 9.86 -14.56 3.95
N LEU A 210 9.44 -14.67 5.21
CA LEU A 210 9.42 -15.94 5.94
C LEU A 210 8.37 -16.91 5.37
N PRO A 211 8.60 -18.24 5.45
CA PRO A 211 7.50 -19.20 5.35
C PRO A 211 6.40 -18.86 6.37
N GLY A 212 5.13 -18.92 5.95
CA GLY A 212 3.98 -18.42 6.72
C GLY A 212 3.77 -16.89 6.64
N GLY A 213 4.74 -16.16 6.11
CA GLY A 213 4.63 -14.71 5.89
C GLY A 213 3.63 -14.38 4.78
N ILE A 214 3.16 -13.13 4.78
CA ILE A 214 2.14 -12.65 3.84
C ILE A 214 2.79 -11.88 2.69
N VAL A 215 2.29 -12.12 1.48
CA VAL A 215 2.55 -11.24 0.33
C VAL A 215 1.22 -10.74 -0.19
N ALA A 216 1.03 -9.42 -0.23
CA ALA A 216 -0.24 -8.78 -0.58
C ALA A 216 -0.05 -7.76 -1.69
N PHE A 217 -1.06 -7.65 -2.57
CA PHE A 217 -1.02 -6.87 -3.79
C PHE A 217 -2.25 -5.98 -3.92
N ASN A 218 -2.05 -4.68 -4.06
CA ASN A 218 -3.13 -3.71 -4.08
C ASN A 218 -4.01 -3.86 -5.34
N SER A 219 -3.43 -4.30 -6.45
CA SER A 219 -4.02 -4.21 -7.79
C SER A 219 -4.01 -5.53 -8.60
N TYR A 220 -3.58 -6.66 -8.03
CA TYR A 220 -3.55 -7.95 -8.73
C TYR A 220 -4.93 -8.35 -9.27
N GLY A 221 -5.08 -8.43 -10.60
CA GLY A 221 -6.35 -8.76 -11.25
C GLY A 221 -7.37 -7.61 -11.23
N MET A 222 -6.92 -6.36 -11.03
CA MET A 222 -7.74 -5.15 -11.09
C MET A 222 -7.42 -4.35 -12.37
N PRO A 223 -8.20 -4.49 -13.46
CA PRO A 223 -8.04 -3.63 -14.62
C PRO A 223 -8.16 -2.13 -14.26
N PRO A 224 -7.33 -1.24 -14.82
CA PRO A 224 -6.36 -1.48 -15.90
C PRO A 224 -4.93 -1.79 -15.42
N TRP A 225 -4.72 -2.14 -14.15
CA TRP A 225 -3.41 -2.41 -13.54
C TRP A 225 -2.87 -3.80 -13.88
N GLN A 226 -2.78 -4.11 -15.16
CA GLN A 226 -2.28 -5.40 -15.64
C GLN A 226 -0.78 -5.59 -15.36
N GLY A 227 0.01 -4.51 -15.25
CA GLY A 227 1.45 -4.58 -14.97
C GLY A 227 1.79 -5.35 -13.71
N GLU A 228 1.10 -5.08 -12.58
CA GLU A 228 1.30 -5.83 -11.33
C GLU A 228 0.96 -7.32 -11.52
N ALA A 229 -0.12 -7.65 -12.22
CA ALA A 229 -0.50 -9.03 -12.47
C ALA A 229 0.52 -9.77 -13.35
N ASP A 230 0.91 -9.18 -14.47
CA ASP A 230 1.88 -9.76 -15.40
C ASP A 230 3.25 -9.96 -14.72
N ALA A 231 3.67 -9.04 -13.85
CA ALA A 231 4.91 -9.14 -13.08
C ALA A 231 4.90 -10.31 -12.10
N ILE A 232 3.78 -10.50 -11.39
CA ILE A 232 3.60 -11.61 -10.45
C ILE A 232 3.60 -12.93 -11.21
N GLU A 233 2.84 -13.03 -12.30
CA GLU A 233 2.74 -14.25 -13.08
C GLU A 233 4.07 -14.63 -13.72
N SER A 234 4.80 -13.66 -14.27
CA SER A 234 6.12 -13.91 -14.88
C SER A 234 7.15 -14.38 -13.86
N TYR A 235 7.18 -13.77 -12.67
CA TYR A 235 8.10 -14.13 -11.59
C TYR A 235 7.85 -15.54 -11.04
N PHE A 236 6.58 -15.91 -10.80
CA PHE A 236 6.25 -17.20 -10.18
C PHE A 236 6.16 -18.36 -11.17
N LYS A 237 5.99 -18.11 -12.46
CA LYS A 237 5.96 -19.15 -13.50
C LYS A 237 7.15 -20.13 -13.44
N PRO A 238 8.43 -19.70 -13.38
CA PRO A 238 9.56 -20.61 -13.23
C PRO A 238 9.63 -21.29 -11.85
N LEU A 239 8.90 -20.79 -10.85
CA LEU A 239 8.89 -21.31 -9.47
C LEU A 239 7.78 -22.34 -9.20
N GLY A 240 7.09 -22.82 -10.26
CA GLY A 240 6.01 -23.80 -10.14
C GLY A 240 4.60 -23.21 -10.31
N GLY A 241 4.49 -21.92 -10.61
CA GLY A 241 3.24 -21.24 -10.90
C GLY A 241 2.81 -20.25 -9.82
N VAL A 242 1.76 -19.49 -10.14
CA VAL A 242 1.22 -18.43 -9.27
C VAL A 242 0.70 -19.04 -7.96
N PRO A 243 1.06 -18.48 -6.79
CA PRO A 243 0.51 -18.91 -5.51
C PRO A 243 -1.01 -18.79 -5.45
N ARG A 244 -1.64 -19.57 -4.56
CA ARG A 244 -3.09 -19.50 -4.36
C ARG A 244 -3.51 -18.15 -3.74
N MET A 245 -3.99 -17.26 -4.60
CA MET A 245 -4.47 -15.94 -4.21
C MET A 245 -5.77 -16.01 -3.41
N GLN A 246 -5.85 -15.17 -2.39
CA GLN A 246 -6.99 -14.98 -1.50
C GLN A 246 -7.39 -13.51 -1.48
N LYS A 247 -8.64 -13.22 -1.12
CA LYS A 247 -9.14 -11.85 -0.95
C LYS A 247 -10.10 -11.77 0.23
N PHE A 248 -10.26 -10.57 0.77
CA PHE A 248 -11.31 -10.30 1.74
C PHE A 248 -12.60 -9.87 1.03
N PRO A 249 -13.76 -10.47 1.34
CA PRO A 249 -15.01 -10.18 0.63
C PRO A 249 -15.54 -8.76 0.88
N PHE A 250 -15.08 -8.11 1.96
CA PHE A 250 -15.53 -6.79 2.37
C PHE A 250 -14.66 -5.63 1.86
N SER A 251 -13.50 -5.92 1.23
CA SER A 251 -12.57 -4.91 0.74
C SER A 251 -12.25 -5.10 -0.74
N ALA A 252 -12.05 -3.98 -1.44
CA ALA A 252 -11.51 -3.96 -2.79
C ALA A 252 -9.97 -3.96 -2.81
N VAL A 253 -9.33 -3.60 -1.70
CA VAL A 253 -7.87 -3.52 -1.57
C VAL A 253 -7.33 -4.03 -0.21
N PRO A 254 -6.13 -4.65 -0.18
CA PRO A 254 -5.46 -5.21 -1.35
C PRO A 254 -6.39 -6.20 -2.08
N HIS A 255 -6.26 -6.24 -3.39
CA HIS A 255 -7.14 -7.02 -4.24
C HIS A 255 -6.86 -8.53 -4.09
N ALA A 256 -5.60 -8.88 -3.81
CA ALA A 256 -5.19 -10.24 -3.51
C ALA A 256 -4.06 -10.30 -2.48
N TYR A 257 -3.95 -11.44 -1.81
CA TYR A 257 -2.77 -11.83 -1.03
C TYR A 257 -2.59 -13.35 -1.04
N PHE A 258 -1.42 -13.83 -0.66
CA PHE A 258 -1.19 -15.24 -0.35
C PHE A 258 -0.29 -15.41 0.87
N VAL A 259 -0.28 -16.62 1.44
CA VAL A 259 0.62 -17.02 2.51
C VAL A 259 1.78 -17.80 1.90
N LYS A 260 3.02 -17.36 2.13
CA LYS A 260 4.21 -17.99 1.55
C LYS A 260 4.38 -19.41 2.10
N GLY A 261 4.39 -20.39 1.20
CA GLY A 261 4.60 -21.80 1.55
C GLY A 261 3.32 -22.59 1.87
N GLU A 262 2.14 -21.96 1.81
CA GLU A 262 0.87 -22.69 1.77
C GLU A 262 0.51 -23.06 0.32
N ALA A 263 -0.13 -24.23 0.15
CA ALA A 263 -0.60 -24.75 -1.15
C ALA A 263 -2.05 -24.34 -1.46
#